data_AF-A0A820N7J7-F1
#
_entry.id   AF-A0A820N7J7-F1
#
_cell.length_a   1.000
_cell.length_b   1.000
_cell.length_c   1.000
_cell.angle_alpha   90.00
_cell.angle_beta   90.00
_cell.angle_gamma   90.00
#
_symmetry.space_group_name_H-M   'P 1'
#
loop_
_entity.id
_entity.type
_entity.pdbx_description
1 polymer ?
#
loop_
_entity_poly.entity_id
_entity_poly.type
_entity_poly.pdbx_seq_one_letter_code
_entity_poly.pdbx_strand_id
1 'polypeptide(L)'
;MLGRIDIAGGSWTSNDEAVSHYAAMIDQCTLGFRFIKDELRTCSQPAVAWQLDLFGHGREINSLFAHMGYDAILFGRLDYQEKEQRTNEKTLQMVWKVDENAPESKQWLFTGILPNLY
;
A
#
# COMPACT_ATOMS: atom_id res chain seq x y z
N MET A 1 22.58 0.88 -2.26
CA MET A 1 22.48 2.35 -2.15
C MET A 1 22.59 2.72 -0.67
N LEU A 2 23.23 3.83 -0.28
CA LEU A 2 23.42 4.23 1.14
C LEU A 2 22.12 4.74 1.83
N GLY A 3 20.94 4.26 1.41
CA GLY A 3 19.64 4.59 2.04
C GLY A 3 19.24 6.07 2.05
N ARG A 4 19.92 6.93 1.27
CA ARG A 4 19.64 8.38 1.23
C ARG A 4 18.44 8.74 0.37
N ILE A 5 18.08 7.85 -0.56
CA ILE A 5 16.89 7.92 -1.40
C ILE A 5 16.24 6.56 -1.26
N ASP A 6 14.97 6.54 -0.90
CA ASP A 6 14.14 5.35 -0.78
C ASP A 6 12.89 5.51 -1.63
N ILE A 7 12.39 4.40 -2.16
CA ILE A 7 11.23 4.38 -3.05
C ILE A 7 10.05 3.83 -2.27
N ALA A 8 9.02 4.65 -2.10
CA ALA A 8 7.74 4.24 -1.54
C ALA A 8 6.72 4.01 -2.66
N GLY A 9 5.84 3.02 -2.50
CA GLY A 9 4.94 2.60 -3.57
C GLY A 9 5.73 1.94 -4.70
N GLY A 10 6.26 2.71 -5.64
CA GLY A 10 7.08 2.18 -6.75
C GLY A 10 6.29 1.61 -7.93
N SER A 11 4.96 1.69 -7.88
CA SER A 11 4.10 1.54 -9.05
C SER A 11 4.29 2.71 -10.02
N TRP A 12 3.80 2.58 -11.26
CA TRP A 12 3.90 3.67 -12.24
C TRP A 12 3.14 4.93 -11.80
N THR A 13 1.99 4.75 -11.16
CA THR A 13 1.23 5.82 -10.50
C THR A 13 0.61 5.32 -9.18
N SER A 14 0.19 6.25 -8.33
CA SER A 14 -0.78 5.95 -7.26
C SER A 14 -2.17 5.80 -7.90
N ASN A 15 -2.57 4.56 -8.19
CA ASN A 15 -3.85 4.25 -8.83
C ASN A 15 -5.03 4.45 -7.88
N ASP A 16 -6.20 4.79 -8.41
CA ASP A 16 -7.44 4.79 -7.63
C ASP A 16 -7.82 3.37 -7.15
N GLU A 17 -8.49 3.26 -6.01
CA GLU A 17 -8.91 1.99 -5.40
C GLU A 17 -10.39 1.66 -5.61
N ALA A 18 -11.21 2.60 -6.11
CA ALA A 18 -12.65 2.43 -6.26
C ALA A 18 -13.07 2.02 -7.68
N VAL A 19 -12.45 2.59 -8.72
CA VAL A 19 -12.84 2.39 -10.13
C VAL A 19 -11.82 1.60 -10.96
N SER A 20 -10.64 1.33 -10.39
CA SER A 20 -9.58 0.62 -11.11
C SER A 20 -9.85 -0.88 -11.17
N HIS A 21 -9.69 -1.47 -12.35
CA HIS A 21 -9.72 -2.92 -12.51
C HIS A 21 -8.39 -3.55 -12.07
N TYR A 22 -8.43 -4.64 -11.30
CA TYR A 22 -7.25 -5.30 -10.73
C TYR A 22 -6.15 -5.62 -11.77
N ALA A 23 -6.55 -6.03 -12.98
CA ALA A 23 -5.58 -6.33 -14.04
C ALA A 23 -4.76 -5.10 -14.45
N ALA A 24 -5.42 -3.94 -14.62
CA ALA A 24 -4.73 -2.69 -14.95
C ALA A 24 -3.81 -2.22 -13.82
N MET A 25 -4.18 -2.51 -12.57
CA MET A 25 -3.35 -2.23 -11.41
C MET A 25 -2.10 -3.10 -11.36
N ILE A 26 -2.23 -4.39 -11.67
CA ILE A 26 -1.07 -5.29 -11.78
C ILE A 26 -0.14 -4.81 -12.90
N ASP A 27 -0.68 -4.41 -14.05
CA ASP A 27 0.11 -3.93 -15.19
C ASP A 27 0.91 -2.67 -14.83
N GLN A 28 0.27 -1.68 -14.21
CA GLN A 28 0.96 -0.43 -13.86
C GLN A 28 1.97 -0.62 -12.70
N CYS A 29 1.67 -1.48 -11.72
CA CYS A 29 2.64 -1.86 -10.69
C CYS A 29 3.86 -2.56 -11.32
N THR A 30 3.61 -3.52 -12.21
CA THR A 30 4.66 -4.27 -12.90
C THR A 30 5.56 -3.35 -13.72
N LEU A 31 4.99 -2.36 -14.41
CA LEU A 31 5.74 -1.38 -15.17
C LEU A 31 6.69 -0.57 -14.27
N GLY A 32 6.20 -0.05 -13.14
CA GLY A 32 7.01 0.69 -12.16
C GLY A 32 8.11 -0.16 -11.55
N PHE A 33 7.78 -1.38 -11.08
CA PHE A 33 8.77 -2.29 -10.49
C PHE A 33 9.85 -2.71 -11.48
N ARG A 34 9.49 -2.90 -12.76
CA ARG A 34 10.45 -3.22 -13.80
C ARG A 34 11.43 -2.07 -14.01
N PHE A 35 10.94 -0.84 -14.10
CA PHE A 35 11.80 0.34 -14.20
C PHE A 35 12.78 0.43 -13.03
N ILE A 36 12.28 0.29 -11.80
CA ILE A 36 13.11 0.31 -10.58
C ILE A 36 14.17 -0.79 -10.62
N LYS A 37 13.78 -2.01 -11.00
CA LYS A 37 14.70 -3.15 -11.07
C LYS A 37 15.79 -2.93 -12.10
N ASP A 38 15.44 -2.46 -13.29
CA ASP A 38 16.34 -2.33 -14.44
C ASP A 38 17.30 -1.13 -14.26
N GLU A 39 16.81 -0.01 -13.72
CA GLU A 39 17.59 1.25 -13.63
C GLU A 39 18.22 1.49 -12.24
N LEU A 40 17.50 1.16 -11.16
CA LEU A 40 17.89 1.50 -9.78
C LEU A 40 18.43 0.30 -9.00
N ARG A 41 18.39 -0.90 -9.61
CA ARG A 41 18.80 -2.20 -9.08
C ARG A 41 17.81 -2.78 -8.07
N THR A 42 17.93 -4.09 -7.85
CA THR A 42 17.04 -4.88 -6.98
C THR A 42 17.00 -4.41 -5.53
N CYS A 43 18.05 -3.75 -5.03
CA CYS A 43 18.07 -3.21 -3.67
C CYS A 43 17.14 -2.01 -3.44
N SER A 44 16.53 -1.49 -4.50
CA SER A 44 15.60 -0.35 -4.46
C SER A 44 14.13 -0.79 -4.58
N GLN A 45 13.84 -2.09 -4.41
CA GLN A 45 12.45 -2.53 -4.38
C GLN A 45 11.71 -1.94 -3.18
N PRO A 46 10.51 -1.37 -3.40
CA PRO A 46 9.73 -0.73 -2.36
C PRO A 46 9.19 -1.79 -1.39
N ALA A 47 9.43 -1.60 -0.08
CA ALA A 47 8.88 -2.46 0.96
C ALA A 47 7.48 -2.00 1.43
N VAL A 48 7.16 -0.72 1.22
CA VAL A 48 5.94 -0.08 1.73
C VAL A 48 5.13 0.52 0.59
N ALA A 49 3.84 0.16 0.52
CA ALA A 49 2.87 0.78 -0.36
C ALA A 49 2.44 2.15 0.18
N TRP A 50 2.22 3.12 -0.72
CA TRP A 50 2.02 4.53 -0.36
C TRP A 50 0.81 5.10 -1.11
N GLN A 51 -0.34 5.13 -0.44
CA GLN A 51 -1.64 5.53 -1.01
C GLN A 51 -2.25 6.71 -0.24
N LEU A 52 -1.60 7.86 -0.28
CA LEU A 52 -1.99 9.01 0.54
C LEU A 52 -3.33 9.66 0.16
N ASP A 53 -3.58 9.78 -1.15
CA ASP A 53 -4.56 10.72 -1.68
C ASP A 53 -5.75 10.04 -2.37
N LEU A 54 -5.96 8.76 -2.07
CA LEU A 54 -7.07 7.99 -2.65
C LEU A 54 -8.35 8.15 -1.84
N PHE A 55 -9.50 8.15 -2.51
CA PHE A 55 -10.78 8.35 -1.85
C PHE A 55 -11.38 7.00 -1.40
N GLY A 56 -10.83 6.49 -0.30
CA GLY A 56 -11.21 5.20 0.29
C GLY A 56 -10.25 4.07 -0.12
N HIS A 57 -10.27 2.99 0.66
CA HIS A 57 -9.33 1.88 0.51
C HIS A 57 -10.06 0.53 0.51
N GLY A 58 -9.81 -0.29 -0.49
CA GLY A 58 -10.51 -1.54 -0.75
C GLY A 58 -9.71 -2.75 -0.27
N ARG A 59 -10.37 -3.71 0.38
CA ARG A 59 -9.71 -4.95 0.85
C ARG A 59 -9.04 -5.73 -0.30
N GLU A 60 -9.69 -5.78 -1.47
CA GLU A 60 -9.18 -6.49 -2.65
C GLU A 60 -7.89 -5.86 -3.20
N ILE A 61 -7.79 -4.53 -3.22
CA ILE A 61 -6.55 -3.88 -3.64
C ILE A 61 -5.43 -4.14 -2.64
N ASN A 62 -5.76 -4.06 -1.36
CA ASN A 62 -4.79 -4.33 -0.31
C ASN A 62 -4.32 -5.79 -0.30
N SER A 63 -5.14 -6.74 -0.75
CA SER A 63 -4.70 -8.12 -0.95
C SER A 63 -3.70 -8.24 -2.11
N LEU A 64 -3.83 -7.45 -3.18
CA LEU A 64 -2.85 -7.40 -4.26
C LEU A 64 -1.50 -6.90 -3.74
N PHE A 65 -1.45 -5.88 -2.89
CA PHE A 65 -0.20 -5.40 -2.29
C PHE A 65 0.48 -6.49 -1.44
N ALA A 66 -0.26 -7.20 -0.61
CA ALA A 66 0.29 -8.36 0.12
C ALA A 66 0.83 -9.44 -0.84
N HIS A 67 0.13 -9.70 -1.96
CA HIS A 67 0.58 -10.67 -2.95
C HIS A 67 1.81 -10.22 -3.75
N MET A 68 1.99 -8.91 -3.93
CA MET A 68 3.15 -8.27 -4.56
C MET A 68 4.39 -8.25 -3.66
N GLY A 69 4.25 -8.59 -2.38
CA GLY A 69 5.35 -8.68 -1.42
C GLY A 69 5.63 -7.41 -0.63
N TYR A 70 4.65 -6.50 -0.53
CA TYR A 70 4.75 -5.38 0.41
C TYR A 70 4.57 -5.85 1.85
N ASP A 71 5.35 -5.25 2.75
CA ASP A 71 5.25 -5.48 4.19
C ASP A 71 4.18 -4.61 4.84
N ALA A 72 3.94 -3.42 4.26
CA ALA A 72 3.04 -2.43 4.81
C ALA A 72 2.36 -1.57 3.74
N ILE A 73 1.22 -0.98 4.10
CA ILE A 73 0.59 0.13 3.38
C ILE A 73 0.40 1.33 4.32
N LEU A 74 0.67 2.53 3.81
CA LEU A 74 0.39 3.79 4.47
C LEU A 74 -0.61 4.61 3.65
N PHE A 75 -1.64 5.14 4.31
CA PHE A 75 -2.63 6.01 3.68
C PHE A 75 -3.12 7.13 4.61
N GLY A 76 -3.65 8.20 4.00
CA GLY A 76 -4.05 9.41 4.72
C GLY A 76 -5.56 9.61 4.85
N ARG A 77 -6.33 9.09 3.88
CA ARG A 77 -7.77 9.33 3.76
C ARG A 77 -8.56 8.15 4.32
N LEU A 78 -9.48 8.46 5.22
CA LEU A 78 -10.52 7.57 5.73
C LEU A 78 -11.72 8.42 6.14
N ASP A 79 -12.83 7.78 6.49
CA ASP A 79 -13.97 8.49 7.04
C ASP A 79 -13.57 9.28 8.31
N TYR A 80 -14.07 10.52 8.44
CA TYR A 80 -13.65 11.40 9.52
C TYR A 80 -14.08 10.88 10.91
N GLN A 81 -15.23 10.19 11.00
CA GLN A 81 -15.72 9.60 12.25
C GLN A 81 -14.81 8.43 12.66
N GLU A 82 -14.45 7.59 11.70
CA GLU A 82 -13.50 6.50 11.93
C GLU A 82 -12.12 7.04 12.31
N LYS A 83 -11.67 8.14 11.68
CA LYS A 83 -10.39 8.79 12.03
C LYS A 83 -10.38 9.30 13.46
N GLU A 84 -11.45 9.97 13.88
CA GLU A 84 -11.59 10.46 15.25
C GLU A 84 -11.59 9.30 16.25
N GLN A 85 -12.39 8.27 15.99
CA GLN A 85 -12.45 7.08 16.84
C GLN A 85 -11.08 6.42 16.97
N ARG A 86 -10.41 6.11 15.84
CA ARG A 86 -9.10 5.45 15.85
C ARG A 86 -8.01 6.29 16.49
N THR A 87 -8.08 7.61 16.38
CA THR A 87 -7.15 8.51 17.06
C THR A 87 -7.33 8.43 18.57
N ASN A 88 -8.57 8.44 19.06
CA ASN A 88 -8.90 8.32 20.48
C ASN A 88 -8.54 6.95 21.07
N GLU A 89 -8.78 5.89 20.30
CA GLU A 89 -8.50 4.50 20.71
C GLU A 89 -7.02 4.08 20.49
N LYS A 90 -6.21 4.93 19.83
CA LYS A 90 -4.82 4.64 19.44
C LYS A 90 -4.70 3.43 18.49
N THR A 91 -5.66 3.28 17.57
CA THR A 91 -5.78 2.18 16.60
C THR A 91 -5.59 2.64 15.15
N LEU A 92 -4.83 3.74 14.95
CA LEU A 92 -4.39 4.22 13.62
C LEU A 92 -3.39 3.27 12.94
N GLN A 93 -2.79 2.35 13.69
CA GLN A 93 -1.93 1.29 13.16
C GLN A 93 -2.57 -0.05 13.48
N MET A 94 -2.66 -0.91 12.47
CA MET A 94 -3.27 -2.23 12.61
C MET A 94 -2.63 -3.23 11.65
N VAL A 95 -2.84 -4.52 11.91
CA VAL A 95 -2.55 -5.57 10.93
C VAL A 95 -3.88 -5.92 10.26
N TRP A 96 -4.03 -5.51 9.01
CA TRP A 96 -5.27 -5.72 8.26
C TRP A 96 -5.27 -7.11 7.62
N LYS A 97 -6.29 -7.91 7.90
CA LYS A 97 -6.57 -9.15 7.17
C LYS A 97 -7.14 -8.82 5.78
N VAL A 98 -6.30 -8.92 4.76
CA VAL A 98 -6.65 -8.51 3.39
C VAL A 98 -7.16 -9.67 2.55
N ASP A 99 -6.75 -10.90 2.85
CA ASP A 99 -7.23 -12.11 2.18
C ASP A 99 -7.44 -13.23 3.18
N GLU A 100 -8.63 -13.82 3.20
CA GLU A 100 -8.95 -14.92 4.12
C GLU A 100 -8.56 -16.29 3.59
N ASN A 101 -8.40 -16.42 2.27
CA ASN A 101 -8.16 -17.68 1.58
C ASN A 101 -6.72 -17.84 1.10
N ALA A 102 -5.91 -16.78 1.19
CA ALA A 102 -4.49 -16.81 0.85
C ALA A 102 -3.67 -17.65 1.85
N PRO A 103 -2.44 -18.07 1.49
CA PRO A 103 -1.47 -18.59 2.46
C PRO A 103 -1.17 -17.55 3.54
N GLU A 104 -0.88 -17.99 4.77
CA GLU A 104 -0.68 -17.12 5.95
C GLU A 104 0.27 -15.94 5.69
N SER A 105 1.33 -16.16 4.91
CA SER A 105 2.30 -15.12 4.53
C SER A 105 1.75 -13.98 3.66
N LYS A 106 0.52 -14.09 3.14
CA LYS A 106 -0.14 -13.11 2.28
C LYS A 106 -1.54 -12.71 2.76
N GLN A 107 -1.98 -13.23 3.91
CA GLN A 107 -3.30 -12.93 4.47
C GLN A 107 -3.34 -11.56 5.16
N TRP A 108 -2.18 -11.09 5.62
CA TRP A 108 -2.05 -9.95 6.52
C TRP A 108 -1.16 -8.88 5.91
N LEU A 109 -1.53 -7.62 6.11
CA LEU A 109 -0.73 -6.47 5.70
C LEU A 109 -0.70 -5.46 6.85
N PHE A 110 0.49 -4.97 7.22
CA PHE A 110 0.55 -3.88 8.19
C PHE A 110 -0.03 -2.62 7.55
N THR A 111 -0.88 -1.92 8.29
CA THR A 111 -1.59 -0.73 7.80
C THR A 111 -1.38 0.41 8.77
N GLY A 112 -0.83 1.51 8.27
CA GLY A 112 -0.65 2.74 9.03
C GLY A 112 -1.47 3.89 8.45
N ILE A 113 -2.29 4.49 9.29
CA ILE A 113 -3.10 5.65 8.95
C ILE A 113 -2.36 6.91 9.42
N LEU A 114 -2.09 7.84 8.51
CA LEU A 114 -1.37 9.06 8.84
C LEU A 114 -2.23 10.02 9.66
N PRO A 115 -1.67 10.63 10.74
CA PRO A 115 -2.43 11.47 11.64
C PRO A 115 -2.94 12.75 10.95
N ASN A 116 -2.14 13.36 10.09
CA ASN A 116 -2.44 14.65 9.47
C ASN A 116 -2.46 14.61 7.93
N LEU A 117 -3.19 13.65 7.36
CA LEU A 117 -3.37 13.46 5.91
C LEU A 117 -2.08 13.02 5.21
N TYR A 118 -1.09 13.91 5.03
CA TYR A 118 0.25 13.61 4.53
C TYR A 118 1.28 14.68 4.90
#